data_AF-A0A1B1SBN0-F1
#
_entry.id   AF-A0A1B1SBN0-F1
#
_cell.length_a   1.000
_cell.length_b   1.000
_cell.length_c   1.000
_cell.angle_alpha   90.00
_cell.angle_beta   90.00
_cell.angle_gamma   90.00
#
_symmetry.space_group_name_H-M   'P 1'
#
loop_
_entity.id
_entity.type
_entity.pdbx_description
1 polymer ?
#
loop_
_entity_poly.entity_id
_entity_poly.type
_entity_poly.pdbx_seq_one_letter_code
_entity_poly.pdbx_strand_id
1 'polypeptide(L)'
;MKIIYNRLIPVGKRYYAINLFGVLFAKGPCNRTIITHEKIHTAQMKELGYLFFYLAYVVEWLIRVIQYRGLHKGYLNISFEKEAYCNQSDSGYPGRRRHYSFVSYY
;
A
#
# COMPACT_ATOMS: atom_id res chain seq x y z
N MET A 1 8.03 -11.07 -3.99
CA MET A 1 7.21 -10.15 -4.81
C MET A 1 7.84 -10.10 -6.18
N LYS A 2 7.05 -10.26 -7.25
CA LYS A 2 7.53 -10.12 -8.62
C LYS A 2 7.51 -8.62 -8.98
N ILE A 3 8.61 -8.10 -9.52
CA ILE A 3 8.71 -6.70 -9.96
C ILE A 3 8.72 -6.69 -11.49
N ILE A 4 7.82 -5.93 -12.09
CA ILE A 4 7.72 -5.74 -13.53
C ILE A 4 8.00 -4.28 -13.83
N TYR A 5 9.09 -4.02 -14.55
CA TYR A 5 9.41 -2.68 -15.00
C TYR A 5 8.67 -2.38 -16.30
N ASN A 6 7.86 -1.32 -16.30
CA ASN A 6 7.13 -0.89 -17.49
C ASN A 6 7.01 0.64 -17.51
N ARG A 7 7.06 1.24 -18.70
CA ARG A 7 6.84 2.68 -18.88
C ARG A 7 5.36 3.07 -18.91
N LEU A 8 4.45 2.12 -19.12
CA LEU A 8 3.02 2.38 -19.30
C LEU A 8 2.22 2.42 -17.98
N ILE A 9 2.56 1.55 -17.02
CA ILE A 9 1.83 1.39 -15.75
C ILE A 9 2.79 1.76 -14.61
N PRO A 10 2.43 2.65 -13.65
CA PRO A 10 1.12 3.32 -13.48
C PRO A 10 0.84 4.41 -14.52
N VAL A 11 -0.43 4.59 -14.93
CA VAL A 11 -0.81 5.68 -15.85
C VAL A 11 -0.66 7.04 -15.14
N GLY A 12 0.01 7.99 -15.80
CA GLY A 12 0.23 9.35 -15.26
C GLY A 12 1.55 9.57 -14.50
N LYS A 13 1.95 10.83 -14.27
CA LYS A 13 3.27 11.18 -13.69
C LYS A 13 3.34 11.12 -12.15
N ARG A 14 2.19 10.98 -11.48
CA ARG A 14 2.10 11.13 -10.01
C ARG A 14 2.48 9.88 -9.23
N TYR A 15 2.41 8.70 -9.86
CA TYR A 15 2.69 7.42 -9.20
C TYR A 15 3.92 6.75 -9.83
N TYR A 16 4.89 6.40 -8.98
CA TYR A 16 6.16 5.80 -9.38
C TYR A 16 6.06 4.27 -9.49
N ALA A 17 5.36 3.66 -8.55
CA ALA A 17 5.11 2.24 -8.50
C ALA A 17 3.67 1.97 -8.05
N ILE A 18 3.12 0.82 -8.43
CA ILE A 18 1.81 0.34 -7.99
C ILE A 18 1.87 -1.17 -7.80
N ASN A 19 1.37 -1.65 -6.66
CA ASN A 19 1.22 -3.06 -6.40
C ASN A 19 -0.19 -3.54 -6.72
N LEU A 20 -0.27 -4.43 -7.70
CA LEU A 20 -1.52 -5.06 -8.12
C LEU A 20 -1.39 -6.56 -7.90
N PHE A 21 -2.25 -7.12 -7.05
CA PHE A 21 -2.29 -8.54 -6.75
C PHE A 21 -0.93 -9.15 -6.31
N GLY A 22 -0.08 -8.38 -5.63
CA GLY A 22 1.24 -8.82 -5.18
C GLY A 22 2.32 -8.79 -6.28
N VAL A 23 2.03 -8.16 -7.41
CA VAL A 23 2.97 -7.84 -8.48
C VAL A 23 3.20 -6.33 -8.47
N LEU A 24 4.46 -5.93 -8.29
CA LEU A 24 4.85 -4.52 -8.30
C LEU A 24 5.15 -4.08 -9.72
N PHE A 25 4.37 -3.13 -10.23
CA PHE A 25 4.65 -2.44 -11.48
C PHE A 25 5.36 -1.14 -11.17
N ALA A 26 6.57 -0.96 -11.70
CA ALA A 26 7.39 0.21 -11.44
C ALA A 26 7.93 0.82 -12.74
N LYS A 27 8.05 2.15 -12.78
CA LYS A 27 8.61 2.86 -13.94
C LYS A 27 10.13 2.88 -13.99
N GLY A 28 10.79 2.53 -12.89
CA GLY A 28 12.24 2.54 -12.73
C GLY A 28 12.68 1.80 -11.47
N PRO A 29 13.97 1.85 -11.13
CA PRO A 29 14.52 1.10 -10.00
C PRO A 29 13.93 1.56 -8.67
N CYS A 30 13.26 0.64 -7.97
CA CYS A 30 12.73 0.90 -6.63
C CYS A 30 13.83 0.80 -5.58
N ASN A 31 13.91 1.80 -4.69
CA ASN A 31 14.77 1.72 -3.51
C ASN A 31 14.19 0.72 -2.47
N ARG A 32 14.98 0.42 -1.44
CA ARG A 32 14.59 -0.53 -0.39
C ARG A 32 13.33 -0.09 0.36
N THR A 33 13.14 1.20 0.57
CA THR A 33 11.97 1.77 1.26
C THR A 33 10.68 1.49 0.50
N ILE A 34 10.65 1.77 -0.80
CA ILE A 34 9.52 1.47 -1.69
C ILE A 34 9.26 -0.04 -1.68
N ILE A 35 10.30 -0.86 -1.83
CA ILE A 35 10.13 -2.32 -1.82
C ILE A 35 9.53 -2.81 -0.50
N THR A 36 9.94 -2.27 0.64
CA THR A 36 9.39 -2.63 1.95
C THR A 36 7.93 -2.22 2.07
N HIS A 37 7.61 -0.98 1.69
CA HIS A 37 6.23 -0.46 1.68
C HIS A 37 5.30 -1.38 0.87
N GLU A 38 5.71 -1.75 -0.35
CA GLU A 38 4.93 -2.61 -1.23
C GLU A 38 4.85 -4.07 -0.75
N LYS A 39 5.86 -4.55 -0.02
CA LYS A 39 5.81 -5.85 0.65
C LYS A 39 4.77 -5.85 1.78
N ILE A 40 4.63 -4.76 2.52
CA ILE A 40 3.59 -4.61 3.56
C ILE A 40 2.21 -4.69 2.91
N HIS A 41 1.97 -3.94 1.82
CA HIS A 41 0.72 -4.04 1.07
C HIS A 41 0.45 -5.45 0.53
N THR A 42 1.48 -6.12 0.01
CA THR A 42 1.34 -7.53 -0.42
C THR A 42 0.92 -8.44 0.73
N ALA A 43 1.45 -8.22 1.94
CA ALA A 43 1.08 -9.00 3.13
C ALA A 43 -0.37 -8.71 3.54
N GLN A 44 -0.78 -7.44 3.58
CA GLN A 44 -2.17 -7.03 3.84
C GLN A 44 -3.15 -7.65 2.83
N MET A 45 -2.81 -7.63 1.53
CA MET A 45 -3.61 -8.23 0.47
C MET A 45 -3.79 -9.75 0.65
N LYS A 46 -2.72 -10.46 1.01
CA LYS A 46 -2.78 -11.91 1.24
C LYS A 46 -3.59 -12.26 2.49
N GLU A 47 -3.48 -11.43 3.53
CA GLU A 47 -4.17 -11.60 4.80
C GLU A 47 -5.68 -11.40 4.70
N LEU A 48 -6.12 -10.32 4.07
CA LEU A 48 -7.54 -10.05 3.88
C LEU A 48 -8.14 -10.83 2.71
N GLY A 49 -7.28 -11.36 1.83
CA GLY A 49 -7.66 -11.80 0.50
C GLY A 49 -7.74 -10.61 -0.45
N TYR A 50 -7.20 -10.77 -1.65
CA TYR A 50 -6.99 -9.68 -2.60
C TYR A 50 -8.24 -8.85 -2.87
N LEU A 51 -9.38 -9.50 -3.12
CA LEU A 51 -10.64 -8.81 -3.40
C LEU A 51 -11.13 -8.00 -2.20
N PHE A 52 -11.12 -8.60 -1.01
CA PHE A 52 -11.57 -7.93 0.22
C PHE A 52 -10.64 -6.80 0.63
N PHE A 53 -9.33 -6.93 0.40
CA PHE A 53 -8.37 -5.85 0.61
C PHE A 53 -8.74 -4.62 -0.22
N TYR A 54 -8.96 -4.77 -1.53
CA TYR A 54 -9.32 -3.63 -2.38
C TYR A 54 -10.65 -3.00 -1.98
N LEU A 55 -11.65 -3.82 -1.61
CA LEU A 55 -12.93 -3.32 -1.13
C LEU A 55 -12.76 -2.53 0.17
N ALA A 56 -12.09 -3.09 1.17
CA ALA A 56 -11.84 -2.44 2.45
C ALA A 56 -11.04 -1.15 2.29
N TYR A 57 -10.02 -1.16 1.42
CA TYR A 57 -9.19 0.00 1.11
C TYR A 57 -10.02 1.15 0.54
N VAL A 58 -10.87 0.88 -0.46
CA VAL A 58 -11.73 1.91 -1.09
C VAL A 58 -12.78 2.41 -0.11
N VAL A 59 -13.42 1.53 0.66
CA VAL A 59 -14.41 1.92 1.67
C VAL A 59 -13.79 2.81 2.74
N GLU A 60 -12.63 2.41 3.30
CA GLU A 60 -11.93 3.23 4.29
C GLU A 60 -11.52 4.57 3.68
N TRP A 61 -10.96 4.56 2.47
CA TRP A 61 -10.59 5.80 1.80
C TRP A 61 -11.78 6.76 1.66
N LEU A 62 -12.96 6.28 1.23
CA LEU A 62 -14.15 7.12 1.10
C LEU A 62 -14.57 7.72 2.45
N ILE A 63 -14.57 6.92 3.53
CA ILE A 63 -14.86 7.40 4.89
C ILE A 63 -13.85 8.49 5.29
N ARG A 64 -12.55 8.25 5.07
CA ARG A 64 -11.48 9.21 5.42
C ARG A 64 -11.53 10.48 4.57
N VAL A 65 -11.89 10.39 3.30
CA VAL A 65 -12.07 11.55 2.43
C VAL A 65 -13.19 12.45 2.94
N ILE A 66 -14.32 11.86 3.35
CA ILE A 66 -15.43 12.61 3.95
C ILE A 66 -15.00 13.22 5.29
N GLN A 67 -14.32 12.44 6.15
CA GLN A 67 -13.85 12.88 7.47
C GLN A 67 -12.86 14.05 7.38
N TYR A 68 -11.83 13.94 6.53
CA TYR A 68 -10.75 14.92 6.43
C TYR A 68 -10.95 15.97 5.32
N ARG A 69 -12.09 15.92 4.62
CA ARG A 69 -12.49 16.84 3.53
C ARG A 69 -11.41 17.03 2.47
N GLY A 70 -10.75 15.93 2.07
CA GLY A 70 -9.69 16.00 1.07
C GLY A 70 -9.17 14.64 0.62
N LEU A 71 -9.03 14.46 -0.70
CA LEU A 71 -8.62 13.20 -1.33
C LEU A 71 -7.25 12.73 -0.82
N HIS A 72 -6.26 13.63 -0.81
CA HIS A 72 -4.91 13.30 -0.38
C HIS A 72 -4.79 13.08 1.13
N LYS A 73 -5.47 13.90 1.94
CA LYS A 73 -5.53 13.71 3.39
C LYS A 73 -6.23 12.40 3.75
N GLY A 74 -7.32 12.07 3.05
CA GLY A 74 -8.02 10.80 3.24
C GLY A 74 -7.12 9.61 2.94
N TYR A 75 -6.39 9.66 1.82
CA TYR A 75 -5.40 8.65 1.44
C TYR A 75 -4.32 8.43 2.51
N LEU A 76 -3.68 9.50 2.98
CA LEU A 76 -2.64 9.41 4.02
C LEU A 76 -3.17 8.89 5.37
N ASN A 77 -4.49 8.93 5.57
CA ASN A 77 -5.13 8.47 6.81
C ASN A 77 -5.74 7.07 6.72
N ILE A 78 -5.61 6.37 5.59
CA ILE A 78 -6.00 4.97 5.49
C ILE A 78 -5.10 4.15 6.41
N SER A 79 -5.68 3.26 7.21
CA SER A 79 -4.99 2.37 8.15
C SER A 79 -3.87 1.57 7.47
N PHE A 80 -4.15 1.00 6.29
CA PHE A 80 -3.20 0.27 5.45
C PHE A 80 -1.99 1.12 5.04
N GLU A 81 -2.24 2.37 4.61
CA GLU A 81 -1.20 3.32 4.20
C GLU A 81 -0.38 3.77 5.41
N LYS A 82 -1.03 4.11 6.53
CA LYS A 82 -0.34 4.49 7.77
C LYS A 82 0.60 3.38 8.24
N GLU A 83 0.13 2.12 8.27
CA GLU A 83 0.97 0.99 8.61
C GLU A 83 2.21 0.90 7.69
N ALA A 84 1.99 1.00 6.38
CA ALA A 84 3.07 0.91 5.39
C ALA A 84 4.06 2.08 5.50
N TYR A 85 3.58 3.31 5.66
CA TYR A 85 4.41 4.50 5.84
C TYR A 85 5.18 4.52 7.16
N CYS A 86 4.59 4.03 8.26
CA CYS A 86 5.27 3.95 9.54
C CYS A 86 6.41 2.92 9.54
N ASN A 87 6.29 1.84 8.76
CA ASN A 87 7.22 0.71 8.79
C ASN A 87 8.09 0.54 7.53
N GLN A 88 7.91 1.36 6.49
CA GLN A 88 8.67 1.27 5.22
C GLN A 88 10.20 1.35 5.37
N SER A 89 10.70 2.02 6.42
CA SER A 89 12.14 2.12 6.68
C SER A 89 12.73 0.83 7.27
N ASP A 90 11.88 -0.06 7.78
CA ASP A 90 12.26 -1.31 8.39
C ASP A 90 12.01 -2.49 7.45
N SER A 91 13.04 -2.84 6.70
CA SER A 91 12.97 -3.95 5.75
C SER A 91 12.71 -5.33 6.36
N GLY A 92 12.88 -5.49 7.68
CA GLY A 92 12.58 -6.72 8.40
C GLY A 92 11.12 -6.77 8.88
N TYR A 93 10.40 -5.66 8.87
CA TYR A 93 9.01 -5.58 9.33
C TYR A 93 8.08 -6.56 8.61
N PRO A 94 8.10 -6.71 7.26
CA PRO A 94 7.20 -7.64 6.57
C PRO A 94 7.32 -9.10 7.04
N GLY A 95 8.47 -9.52 7.56
CA GLY A 95 8.69 -10.88 8.05
C GLY A 95 8.21 -11.13 9.48
N ARG A 96 8.07 -10.07 10.29
CA ARG A 96 7.63 -10.15 11.70
C ARG A 96 6.32 -9.43 11.98
N ARG A 97 5.70 -8.90 10.93
CA ARG A 97 4.41 -8.21 10.98
C ARG A 97 3.36 -9.15 11.55
N ARG A 98 2.61 -8.69 12.55
CA ARG A 98 1.48 -9.43 13.10
C ARG A 98 0.29 -9.39 12.16
N HIS A 99 -0.50 -10.45 12.20
CA HIS A 99 -1.76 -10.48 11.48
C HIS A 99 -2.68 -9.34 11.94
N TYR A 100 -3.31 -8.67 10.99
CA TYR A 100 -4.23 -7.54 11.15
C TYR A 100 -3.63 -6.32 11.86
N SER A 101 -2.30 -6.15 11.76
CA SER A 101 -1.59 -5.02 12.38
C SER A 101 -2.06 -3.64 11.88
N PHE A 102 -2.69 -3.53 10.70
CA PHE A 102 -3.27 -2.28 10.22
C PHE A 102 -4.38 -1.75 11.15
N VAL A 103 -5.06 -2.61 11.92
CA VAL A 103 -6.14 -2.19 12.83
C VAL A 103 -5.64 -1.22 13.90
N SER A 104 -4.37 -1.33 14.32
CA SER A 104 -3.75 -0.41 15.28
C SER A 104 -3.50 0.99 14.72
N TYR A 105 -3.76 1.22 13.43
CA TYR A 105 -3.55 2.50 12.74
C TYR A 105 -4.85 3.23 12.36
N TYR A 106 -6.02 2.76 12.83
CA TYR A 106 -7.29 3.49 12.66
C TYR A 106 -7.31 4.84 13.38
#